data_AF-J9Z906-F1
#
_entry.id   AF-J9Z906-F1
#
_cell.length_a   1.000
_cell.length_b   1.000
_cell.length_c   1.000
_cell.angle_alpha   90.00
_cell.angle_beta   90.00
_cell.angle_gamma   90.00
#
_symmetry.space_group_name_H-M   'P 1'
#
loop_
_entity.id
_entity.type
_entity.pdbx_description
1 polymer ?
#
loop_
_entity_poly.entity_id
_entity_poly.type
_entity_poly.pdbx_seq_one_letter_code
_entity_poly.pdbx_strand_id
1 'polypeptide(L)'
;MTGPELKKLRESVLLSQCALARMLGVSNSLIWCYENKKTPISSTMAERIKGAIQETSENPALARRIRKKPEANPEKKEPIENDISKSTDRAVISTESTHRPLPDLPRTITVELSPESIRRLGQIILEGIRAMREEPVAIKPEVIQAAREGDRYRARAQEILNGRR
;
A
#
# COMPACT_ATOMS: atom_id res chain seq x y z
N MET A 1 12.49 8.12 -11.27
CA MET A 1 12.43 8.88 -10.00
C MET A 1 13.59 8.42 -9.14
N THR A 2 14.43 9.34 -8.66
CA THR A 2 15.57 9.03 -7.80
C THR A 2 15.20 9.15 -6.31
N GLY A 3 16.01 8.57 -5.42
CA GLY A 3 15.83 8.68 -3.96
C GLY A 3 15.75 10.14 -3.45
N PRO A 4 16.67 11.03 -3.87
CA PRO A 4 16.60 12.44 -3.51
C PRO A 4 15.36 13.17 -4.05
N GLU A 5 14.88 12.81 -5.25
CA GLU A 5 13.62 13.35 -5.79
C GLU A 5 12.44 12.93 -4.92
N LEU A 6 12.39 11.66 -4.51
CA LEU A 6 11.36 11.15 -3.60
C LEU A 6 11.34 11.95 -2.29
N LYS A 7 12.50 12.14 -1.66
CA LYS A 7 12.60 12.89 -0.40
C LYS A 7 12.06 14.31 -0.55
N LYS A 8 12.48 15.03 -1.60
CA LYS A 8 12.00 16.39 -1.90
C LYS A 8 10.49 16.42 -2.11
N LEU A 9 9.96 15.49 -2.90
CA LEU A 9 8.54 15.39 -3.22
C LEU A 9 7.69 15.07 -1.99
N ARG A 10 8.19 14.21 -1.11
CA ARG A 10 7.54 13.90 0.18
C ARG A 10 7.52 15.12 1.10
N GLU A 11 8.63 15.83 1.20
CA GLU A 11 8.78 17.01 2.07
C GLU A 11 7.94 18.19 1.58
N SER A 12 7.76 18.37 0.26
CA SER A 12 6.91 19.44 -0.28
C SER A 12 5.42 19.31 0.11
N VAL A 13 4.96 18.11 0.46
CA VAL A 13 3.59 17.87 0.95
C VAL A 13 3.52 17.57 2.46
N LEU A 14 4.62 17.83 3.20
CA LEU A 14 4.72 17.64 4.66
C LEU A 14 4.37 16.21 5.14
N LEU A 15 4.65 15.22 4.31
CA LEU A 15 4.36 13.81 4.58
C LEU A 15 5.55 13.14 5.29
N SER A 16 5.29 12.32 6.32
CA SER A 16 6.35 11.55 6.98
C SER A 16 6.64 10.25 6.21
N GLN A 17 7.85 9.69 6.37
CA GLN A 17 8.20 8.40 5.77
C GLN A 17 7.22 7.30 6.22
N CYS A 18 6.85 7.27 7.51
CA CYS A 18 5.86 6.34 8.05
C CYS A 18 4.48 6.49 7.41
N ALA A 19 4.02 7.72 7.16
CA ALA A 19 2.73 7.95 6.53
C ALA A 19 2.74 7.45 5.08
N LEU A 20 3.79 7.76 4.32
CA LEU A 20 3.97 7.26 2.95
C LEU A 20 3.99 5.73 2.90
N ALA A 21 4.74 5.11 3.82
CA ALA A 21 4.84 3.67 3.93
C ALA A 21 3.47 3.01 4.17
N ARG A 22 2.66 3.58 5.08
CA ARG A 22 1.29 3.12 5.33
C ARG A 22 0.40 3.25 4.10
N MET A 23 0.45 4.38 3.39
CA MET A 23 -0.36 4.59 2.18
C MET A 23 -0.03 3.57 1.08
N LEU A 24 1.24 3.21 0.95
CA LEU A 24 1.70 2.27 -0.07
C LEU A 24 1.60 0.80 0.36
N GLY A 25 1.31 0.54 1.65
CA GLY A 25 1.30 -0.80 2.22
C GLY A 25 2.70 -1.44 2.27
N VAL A 26 3.74 -0.63 2.53
CA VAL A 26 5.14 -1.08 2.63
C VAL A 26 5.76 -0.75 3.98
N SER A 27 6.94 -1.29 4.27
CA SER A 27 7.65 -0.97 5.51
C SER A 27 8.29 0.42 5.45
N ASN A 28 8.38 1.09 6.61
CA ASN A 28 9.06 2.39 6.71
C ASN A 28 10.54 2.31 6.30
N SER A 29 11.21 1.21 6.66
CA SER A 29 12.60 0.95 6.27
C SER A 29 12.80 0.92 4.75
N LEU A 30 11.81 0.43 3.99
CA LEU A 30 11.88 0.41 2.54
C LEU A 30 11.86 1.84 1.95
N ILE A 31 11.01 2.71 2.49
CA ILE A 31 10.99 4.14 2.11
C ILE A 31 12.33 4.80 2.43
N TRP A 32 12.90 4.52 3.61
CA TRP A 32 14.23 5.01 3.97
C TRP A 32 15.31 4.51 2.99
N CYS A 33 15.29 3.24 2.61
CA CYS A 33 16.23 2.68 1.62
C CYS A 33 16.11 3.35 0.25
N TYR A 34 14.88 3.66 -0.19
CA TYR A 34 14.64 4.39 -1.42
C TYR A 34 15.21 5.81 -1.36
N GLU A 35 14.94 6.57 -0.30
CA GLU A 35 15.44 7.95 -0.16
C GLU A 35 16.98 8.02 -0.09
N ASN A 36 17.62 7.04 0.55
CA ASN A 36 19.07 7.01 0.74
C ASN A 36 19.84 6.28 -0.38
N LYS A 37 19.18 6.00 -1.52
CA LYS A 37 19.77 5.30 -2.68
C LYS A 37 20.33 3.90 -2.33
N LYS A 38 19.87 3.27 -1.24
CA LYS A 38 20.28 1.92 -0.86
C LYS A 38 19.59 0.86 -1.72
N THR A 39 18.40 1.18 -2.22
CA THR A 39 17.62 0.31 -3.10
C THR A 39 17.05 1.13 -4.25
N PRO A 40 17.15 0.67 -5.50
CA PRO A 40 16.52 1.35 -6.63
C PRO A 40 14.98 1.25 -6.54
N ILE A 41 14.30 2.31 -6.97
CA ILE A 41 12.83 2.37 -7.02
C ILE A 41 12.40 1.81 -8.38
N SER A 42 11.54 0.79 -8.39
CA SER A 42 10.96 0.28 -9.65
C SER A 42 10.03 1.31 -10.29
N SER A 43 9.84 1.24 -11.60
CA SER A 43 8.92 2.14 -12.33
C SER A 43 7.50 2.10 -11.75
N THR A 44 6.96 0.90 -11.54
CA THR A 44 5.64 0.69 -10.94
C THR A 44 5.55 1.27 -9.53
N MET A 45 6.57 1.11 -8.70
CA MET A 45 6.59 1.70 -7.36
C MET A 45 6.66 3.23 -7.43
N ALA A 46 7.42 3.78 -8.38
CA ALA A 46 7.51 5.22 -8.59
C ALA A 46 6.16 5.84 -8.99
N GLU A 47 5.37 5.17 -9.83
CA GLU A 47 4.01 5.59 -10.17
C GLU A 47 3.08 5.56 -8.97
N ARG A 48 3.12 4.47 -8.18
CA ARG A 48 2.31 4.36 -6.94
C ARG A 48 2.65 5.46 -5.95
N ILE A 49 3.93 5.77 -5.76
CA ILE A 49 4.39 6.85 -4.89
C ILE A 49 3.86 8.21 -5.38
N LYS A 50 3.97 8.50 -6.68
CA LYS A 50 3.45 9.75 -7.25
C LYS A 50 1.94 9.88 -7.05
N GLY A 51 1.19 8.81 -7.31
CA GLY A 51 -0.26 8.78 -7.09
C GLY A 51 -0.63 9.05 -5.62
N ALA A 52 0.04 8.37 -4.68
CA ALA A 52 -0.19 8.56 -3.25
C ALA A 52 0.11 10.00 -2.77
N ILE A 53 1.18 10.61 -3.29
CA ILE A 53 1.52 12.00 -2.94
C ILE A 53 0.53 12.98 -3.57
N GLN A 54 0.12 12.74 -4.82
CA GLN A 54 -0.85 13.58 -5.50
C GLN A 54 -2.22 13.56 -4.82
N GLU A 55 -2.72 12.38 -4.44
CA GLU A 55 -3.96 12.22 -3.66
C GLU A 55 -3.89 12.98 -2.33
N THR A 56 -2.71 12.96 -1.68
CA THR A 56 -2.52 13.74 -0.43
C THR A 56 -2.52 15.25 -0.67
N SER A 57 -1.95 15.70 -1.79
CA SER A 57 -1.93 17.12 -2.16
C SER A 57 -3.32 17.65 -2.46
N GLU A 58 -4.17 16.82 -3.08
CA GLU A 58 -5.56 17.16 -3.41
C GLU A 58 -6.48 17.06 -2.19
N ASN A 59 -6.16 16.20 -1.22
CA ASN A 59 -6.97 16.00 -0.02
C ASN A 59 -6.13 16.02 1.26
N PRO A 60 -5.84 17.21 1.83
CA PRO A 60 -5.03 17.35 3.04
C PRO A 60 -5.71 16.75 4.29
N ALA A 61 -7.01 16.44 4.23
CA ALA A 61 -7.71 15.75 5.32
C ALA A 61 -7.27 14.28 5.47
N LEU A 62 -6.85 13.62 4.37
CA LEU A 62 -6.28 12.26 4.40
C LEU A 62 -4.98 12.22 5.22
N ALA A 63 -4.08 13.18 5.02
CA ALA A 63 -2.84 13.28 5.81
C ALA A 63 -3.11 13.41 7.32
N ARG A 64 -4.15 14.18 7.69
CA ARG A 64 -4.55 14.35 9.09
C ARG A 64 -5.17 13.08 9.68
N ARG A 65 -5.93 12.31 8.89
CA ARG A 65 -6.49 11.01 9.30
C ARG A 65 -5.42 9.96 9.54
N ILE A 66 -4.39 9.90 8.69
CA ILE A 66 -3.29 8.93 8.84
C ILE A 66 -2.45 9.22 10.10
N ARG A 67 -2.35 10.48 10.53
CA ARG A 67 -1.73 10.85 11.82
C ARG A 67 -2.56 10.42 13.05
N LYS A 68 -3.88 10.21 12.91
CA LYS A 68 -4.82 10.08 14.04
C LYS A 68 -5.24 8.66 14.45
N LYS A 69 -4.77 7.59 13.80
CA LYS A 69 -5.13 6.20 14.19
C LYS A 69 -3.99 5.48 14.92
N PRO A 70 -4.31 4.56 15.84
CA PRO A 70 -4.13 4.78 17.26
C PRO A 70 -2.99 3.91 17.81
N GLU A 71 -2.39 4.44 18.85
CA GLU A 71 -1.64 3.71 19.87
C GLU A 71 -2.56 2.67 20.51
N ALA A 72 -2.77 1.54 19.83
CA ALA A 72 -3.36 0.36 20.43
C ALA A 72 -2.28 -0.23 21.34
N ASN A 73 -2.35 0.16 22.61
CA ASN A 73 -1.65 -0.38 23.75
C ASN A 73 -1.48 -1.91 23.66
N PRO A 74 -0.27 -2.46 23.43
CA PRO A 74 0.00 -3.82 23.82
C PRO A 74 0.21 -3.80 25.33
N GLU A 75 -0.85 -4.11 26.08
CA GLU A 75 -0.75 -4.42 27.50
C GLU A 75 0.46 -5.33 27.75
N LYS A 76 1.32 -4.88 28.67
CA LYS A 76 2.13 -5.69 29.57
C LYS A 76 2.95 -6.80 28.91
N LYS A 77 4.14 -6.48 28.43
CA LYS A 77 5.30 -7.36 28.65
C LYS A 77 6.07 -6.83 29.84
N GLU A 78 6.12 -7.67 30.86
CA GLU A 78 6.84 -7.48 32.12
C GLU A 78 8.29 -7.04 31.89
N PRO A 79 8.87 -6.27 32.83
CA PRO A 79 10.28 -5.91 32.75
C PRO A 79 11.12 -7.16 33.00
N ILE A 80 11.76 -7.68 31.95
CA ILE A 80 12.87 -8.60 32.13
C ILE A 80 14.04 -7.74 32.58
N GLU A 81 14.23 -7.66 33.89
CA GLU A 81 15.49 -7.26 34.51
C GLU A 81 16.58 -8.23 34.02
N ASN A 82 17.31 -7.83 32.99
CA ASN A 82 18.59 -8.44 32.69
C ASN A 82 19.67 -7.60 33.36
N ASP A 83 19.91 -7.95 34.61
CA ASP A 83 21.19 -7.74 35.27
C ASP A 83 22.28 -8.45 34.45
N ILE A 84 23.07 -7.67 33.70
CA ILE A 84 24.34 -8.14 33.15
C ILE A 84 25.41 -7.14 33.61
N SER A 85 25.79 -7.29 34.87
CA SER A 85 27.10 -6.88 35.35
C SER A 85 28.15 -7.87 34.81
N LYS A 86 29.15 -7.30 34.12
CA LYS A 86 30.58 -7.68 34.11
C LYS A 86 30.96 -9.17 34.03
N SER A 87 31.62 -9.56 32.92
CA SER A 87 33.00 -10.08 32.97
C SER A 87 33.52 -10.45 31.56
N THR A 88 34.70 -9.89 31.25
CA THR A 88 35.87 -10.52 30.63
C THR A 88 35.76 -11.72 29.66
N ASP A 89 36.57 -11.56 28.61
CA ASP A 89 37.40 -12.55 27.93
C ASP A 89 36.87 -13.34 26.73
N ARG A 90 37.77 -13.32 25.73
CA ARG A 90 37.76 -14.02 24.45
C ARG A 90 37.39 -15.50 24.62
N ALA A 91 36.40 -15.95 23.84
CA ALA A 91 36.32 -17.33 23.40
C ALA A 91 35.87 -17.40 21.94
N VAL A 92 36.66 -18.14 21.17
CA VAL A 92 36.44 -18.56 19.79
C VAL A 92 35.16 -19.41 19.75
N ILE A 93 34.20 -19.08 18.89
CA ILE A 93 32.98 -19.88 18.71
C ILE A 93 33.05 -20.55 17.32
N SER A 94 33.38 -21.84 17.34
CA SER A 94 33.11 -22.78 16.25
C SER A 94 31.63 -22.77 15.90
N THR A 95 31.33 -22.68 14.61
CA THR A 95 29.98 -22.75 14.05
C THR A 95 29.55 -24.20 13.91
N GLU A 96 28.93 -24.77 14.95
CA GLU A 96 28.09 -25.96 14.80
C GLU A 96 26.64 -25.53 14.59
N SER A 97 26.15 -25.79 13.38
CA SER A 97 24.78 -25.57 12.94
C SER A 97 23.84 -26.54 13.65
N THR A 98 23.23 -26.09 14.75
CA THR A 98 22.12 -26.81 15.39
C THR A 98 20.81 -26.44 14.68
N HIS A 99 20.39 -27.28 13.73
CA HIS A 99 19.04 -27.25 13.18
C HIS A 99 18.01 -27.50 14.28
N ARG A 100 17.33 -26.44 14.76
CA ARG A 100 16.14 -26.60 15.60
C ARG A 100 14.94 -26.92 14.70
N PRO A 101 14.16 -27.97 14.97
CA PRO A 101 12.91 -28.23 14.24
C PRO A 101 11.90 -27.12 14.54
N LEU A 102 11.24 -26.62 13.48
CA LEU A 102 10.15 -25.64 13.60
C LEU A 102 8.95 -26.27 14.34
N PRO A 103 8.29 -25.56 15.25
CA PRO A 103 7.05 -26.03 15.86
C PRO A 103 5.93 -26.08 14.82
N ASP A 104 5.18 -27.19 14.82
CA ASP A 104 3.98 -27.37 14.00
C ASP A 104 2.94 -26.31 14.37
N LEU A 105 2.69 -25.37 13.45
CA LEU A 105 1.63 -24.38 13.59
C LEU A 105 0.27 -25.07 13.40
N PRO A 106 -0.73 -24.78 14.26
CA PRO A 106 -2.07 -25.32 14.09
C PRO A 106 -2.65 -24.85 12.76
N ARG A 107 -2.88 -25.81 11.86
CA ARG A 107 -3.57 -25.60 10.60
C ARG A 107 -5.06 -25.47 10.92
N THR A 108 -5.64 -24.34 10.55
CA THR A 108 -7.06 -24.00 10.63
C THR A 108 -7.48 -23.38 11.97
N ILE A 109 -7.63 -22.05 11.96
CA ILE A 109 -8.38 -21.32 12.99
C ILE A 109 -9.84 -21.31 12.51
N THR A 110 -10.66 -22.17 13.09
CA THR A 110 -12.11 -22.17 12.84
C THR A 110 -12.71 -21.02 13.65
N VAL A 111 -13.08 -19.92 12.99
CA VAL A 111 -13.76 -18.80 13.63
C VAL A 111 -15.26 -19.03 13.51
N GLU A 112 -15.91 -19.42 14.61
CA GLU A 112 -17.37 -19.47 14.66
C GLU A 112 -17.94 -18.06 14.74
N LEU A 113 -18.48 -17.59 13.61
CA LEU A 113 -19.19 -16.33 13.54
C LEU A 113 -20.64 -16.54 14.00
N SER A 114 -21.12 -15.66 14.89
CA SER A 114 -22.53 -15.71 15.29
C SER A 114 -23.45 -15.38 14.11
N PRO A 115 -24.69 -15.89 14.10
CA PRO A 115 -25.68 -15.53 13.07
C PRO A 115 -25.94 -14.03 12.95
N GLU A 116 -25.69 -13.25 14.01
CA GLU A 116 -25.80 -11.79 13.97
C GLU A 116 -24.60 -11.14 13.27
N SER A 117 -23.39 -11.64 13.51
CA SER A 117 -22.18 -11.18 12.81
C SER A 117 -22.27 -11.41 11.30
N ILE A 118 -22.80 -12.56 10.89
CA ILE A 118 -23.04 -12.87 9.47
C ILE A 118 -24.04 -11.89 8.85
N ARG A 119 -25.14 -11.58 9.57
CA ARG A 119 -26.15 -10.61 9.11
C ARG A 119 -25.58 -9.20 8.98
N ARG A 120 -24.79 -8.73 9.96
CA ARG A 120 -24.13 -7.42 9.89
C ARG A 120 -23.14 -7.34 8.72
N LEU A 121 -22.34 -8.38 8.48
CA LEU A 121 -21.44 -8.44 7.32
C LEU A 121 -22.22 -8.36 6.00
N GLY A 122 -23.34 -9.08 5.91
CA GLY A 122 -24.23 -9.02 4.74
C GLY A 122 -24.77 -7.61 4.46
N GLN A 123 -25.19 -6.88 5.51
CA GLN A 123 -25.66 -5.49 5.36
C GLN A 123 -24.56 -4.55 4.88
N ILE A 124 -23.34 -4.63 5.45
CA ILE A 124 -22.20 -3.81 5.04
C ILE A 124 -21.87 -4.03 3.56
N ILE A 125 -21.89 -5.29 3.10
CA ILE A 125 -21.62 -5.63 1.70
C ILE A 125 -22.71 -5.03 0.79
N LEU A 126 -23.98 -5.15 1.16
CA LEU A 126 -25.09 -4.60 0.37
C LEU A 126 -25.07 -3.08 0.29
N GLU A 127 -24.75 -2.39 1.39
CA GLU A 127 -24.58 -0.93 1.40
C GLU A 127 -23.41 -0.49 0.52
N GLY A 128 -22.28 -1.22 0.55
CA GLY A 128 -21.15 -0.98 -0.33
C GLY A 128 -21.52 -1.13 -1.82
N ILE A 129 -22.28 -2.17 -2.18
CA ILE A 129 -22.76 -2.38 -3.55
C ILE A 129 -23.71 -1.27 -3.98
N ARG A 130 -24.60 -0.81 -3.08
CA ARG A 130 -25.51 0.31 -3.36
C ARG A 130 -24.75 1.61 -3.58
N ALA A 131 -23.76 1.92 -2.73
CA ALA A 131 -22.92 3.10 -2.88
C ALA A 131 -22.15 3.11 -4.21
N MET A 132 -21.71 1.95 -4.70
CA MET A 132 -21.06 1.84 -6.02
C MET A 132 -22.02 1.99 -7.21
N ARG A 133 -23.33 1.82 -7.02
CA ARG A 133 -24.33 1.95 -8.10
C ARG A 133 -24.94 3.34 -8.22
N GLU A 134 -24.83 4.18 -7.18
CA GLU A 134 -25.49 5.49 -7.14
C GLU A 134 -24.62 6.67 -7.60
N GLU A 135 -23.36 6.45 -7.96
CA GLU A 135 -22.62 7.46 -8.72
C GLU A 135 -22.77 7.16 -10.22
N PRO A 136 -23.70 7.84 -10.94
CA PRO A 136 -23.60 7.88 -12.39
C PRO A 136 -22.24 8.48 -12.71
N VAL A 137 -21.31 7.66 -13.18
CA VAL A 137 -20.05 8.16 -13.73
C VAL A 137 -20.45 9.09 -14.85
N ALA A 138 -20.39 10.40 -14.59
CA ALA A 138 -20.63 11.42 -15.59
C ALA A 138 -19.49 11.28 -16.60
N ILE A 139 -19.71 10.45 -17.62
CA ILE A 139 -18.76 10.28 -18.71
C ILE A 139 -18.68 11.66 -19.36
N LYS A 140 -17.53 12.30 -19.20
CA LYS A 140 -17.32 13.64 -19.74
C LYS A 140 -17.58 13.61 -21.26
N PRO A 141 -18.24 14.62 -21.84
CA PRO A 141 -18.58 14.63 -23.25
C PRO A 141 -17.36 14.47 -24.17
N GLU A 142 -16.16 14.87 -23.72
CA GLU A 142 -14.92 14.68 -24.48
C GLU A 142 -14.56 13.20 -24.65
N VAL A 143 -14.85 12.34 -23.68
CA VAL A 143 -14.59 10.89 -23.76
C VAL A 143 -15.52 10.23 -24.78
N ILE A 144 -16.78 10.67 -24.84
CA ILE A 144 -17.75 10.21 -25.85
C ILE A 144 -17.33 10.68 -27.25
N GLN A 145 -16.81 11.91 -27.36
CA GLN A 145 -16.34 12.45 -28.63
C GLN A 145 -15.08 11.73 -29.14
N ALA A 146 -14.11 11.45 -28.26
CA ALA A 146 -12.92 10.69 -28.59
C ALA A 146 -13.24 9.25 -29.03
N ALA A 147 -14.21 8.59 -28.40
CA ALA A 147 -14.68 7.27 -28.83
C ALA A 147 -15.26 7.29 -30.25
N ARG A 148 -16.13 8.27 -30.55
CA ARG A 148 -16.70 8.45 -31.90
C ARG A 148 -15.64 8.73 -32.96
N GLU A 149 -14.61 9.48 -32.61
CA GLU A 149 -13.51 9.79 -33.51
C GLU A 149 -12.62 8.56 -33.77
N GLY A 150 -12.36 7.76 -32.73
CA GLY A 150 -11.69 6.46 -32.85
C GLY A 150 -12.42 5.50 -33.78
N ASP A 151 -13.75 5.44 -33.69
CA ASP A 151 -14.57 4.62 -34.59
C ASP A 151 -14.50 5.09 -36.05
N ARG A 152 -14.47 6.40 -36.29
CA ARG A 152 -14.27 6.98 -37.64
C ARG A 152 -12.90 6.63 -38.21
N TYR A 153 -11.85 6.70 -37.39
CA TYR A 153 -10.50 6.30 -37.83
C TYR A 153 -10.44 4.80 -38.14
N ARG A 154 -11.10 3.96 -37.35
CA ARG A 154 -11.17 2.52 -37.59
C ARG A 154 -11.92 2.20 -38.89
N ALA A 155 -13.05 2.86 -39.14
CA ALA A 155 -13.81 2.73 -40.38
C ALA A 155 -12.98 3.14 -41.61
N ARG A 156 -12.29 4.29 -41.54
CA ARG A 156 -11.43 4.77 -42.63
C ARG A 156 -10.24 3.85 -42.89
N ALA A 157 -9.62 3.30 -41.83
CA ALA A 157 -8.56 2.31 -41.96
C ALA A 157 -9.08 1.04 -42.66
N GLN A 158 -10.32 0.61 -42.36
CA GLN A 158 -10.97 -0.52 -43.01
C GLN A 158 -11.24 -0.26 -44.50
N GLU A 159 -11.66 0.95 -44.88
CA GLU A 159 -11.88 1.35 -46.28
C GLU A 159 -10.57 1.31 -47.11
N ILE A 160 -9.49 1.81 -46.51
CA ILE A 160 -8.15 1.77 -47.11
C ILE A 160 -7.70 0.32 -47.31
N LEU A 161 -7.88 -0.54 -46.30
CA LEU A 161 -7.55 -1.96 -46.40
C LEU A 161 -8.38 -2.68 -47.46
N ASN A 162 -9.64 -2.28 -47.67
CA ASN A 162 -10.54 -2.87 -48.64
C ASN A 162 -10.36 -2.32 -50.07
N GLY A 163 -9.38 -1.42 -50.30
CA GLY A 163 -9.08 -0.87 -51.62
C GLY A 163 -10.18 0.00 -52.22
N ARG A 164 -11.14 0.46 -51.41
CA ARG A 164 -12.18 1.41 -51.84
C ARG A 164 -11.65 2.82 -51.62
N ARG A 165 -11.31 3.51 -52.70
CA ARG A 165 -11.05 4.96 -52.72
C ARG A 165 -12.24 5.69 -53.31
#